data_AF-A0A4Y5Z315-F1
#
_entry.id   AF-A0A4Y5Z315-F1
#
_cell.length_a   1.000
_cell.length_b   1.000
_cell.length_c   1.000
_cell.angle_alpha   90.00
_cell.angle_beta   90.00
_cell.angle_gamma   90.00
#
_symmetry.space_group_name_H-M   'P 1'
#
loop_
_entity.id
_entity.type
_entity.pdbx_description
1 polymer ?
#
loop_
_entity_poly.entity_id
_entity_poly.type
_entity_poly.pdbx_seq_one_letter_code
_entity_poly.pdbx_strand_id
1 'polypeptide(L)'
;MQSMGVVRVGCLALACVAGAAVAADTSLETVLAQASVTSATTLGKQYNAVLYAGAGMDNTKAMINLCAAFDPPEDMDGLVVSGVVYPGGVVRHARVMPDTPFARCVARRFVSQSFPPLPVSAPSFAMALLIDVATGHASDPFTSFTQKGSREAITKASAPLYAPRPVYPKTAVTDRATGKTMVLIVFGNLGTPTDVKLETSSGDPRLDSAALDAARHWVFRPTLGRRLSVRVPITFALQTDCGTDCTRSWTPADDQ
;
A
#
# COMPACT_ATOMS: atom_id res chain seq x y z
N MET A 1 -66.00 -28.96 4.62
CA MET A 1 -66.16 -27.70 3.86
C MET A 1 -66.08 -26.60 4.92
N GLN A 2 -65.10 -25.70 5.01
CA GLN A 2 -64.32 -25.01 3.98
C GLN A 2 -62.87 -24.80 4.45
N SER A 3 -61.96 -24.89 3.48
CA SER A 3 -60.58 -24.41 3.50
C SER A 3 -60.56 -22.97 3.00
N MET A 4 -59.74 -22.10 3.60
CA MET A 4 -59.23 -20.81 3.10
C MET A 4 -58.52 -20.13 4.29
N GLY A 5 -57.31 -19.59 4.24
CA GLY A 5 -56.31 -19.37 3.22
C GLY A 5 -55.28 -18.44 3.87
N VAL A 6 -54.06 -18.90 4.11
CA VAL A 6 -53.01 -18.10 4.76
C VAL A 6 -52.41 -17.15 3.74
N VAL A 7 -52.71 -15.85 3.85
CA VAL A 7 -52.07 -14.79 3.08
C VAL A 7 -50.65 -14.59 3.63
N ARG A 8 -49.64 -15.00 2.86
CA ARG A 8 -48.24 -14.66 3.14
C ARG A 8 -48.01 -13.19 2.77
N VAL A 9 -47.85 -12.35 3.78
CA VAL A 9 -47.37 -10.98 3.64
C VAL A 9 -45.92 -11.04 3.17
N GLY A 10 -45.69 -10.64 1.93
CA GLY A 10 -44.34 -10.51 1.35
C GLY A 10 -43.58 -9.38 2.04
N CYS A 11 -42.48 -9.74 2.70
CA CYS A 11 -41.55 -8.79 3.29
C CYS A 11 -40.75 -8.12 2.17
N LEU A 12 -41.17 -6.92 1.77
CA LEU A 12 -40.39 -6.02 0.92
C LEU A 12 -39.14 -5.59 1.70
N ALA A 13 -38.01 -6.23 1.43
CA ALA A 13 -36.71 -5.79 1.89
C ALA A 13 -36.34 -4.49 1.15
N LEU A 14 -36.68 -3.35 1.75
CA LEU A 14 -36.06 -2.07 1.41
C LEU A 14 -34.57 -2.19 1.74
N ALA A 15 -33.74 -2.35 0.71
CA ALA A 15 -32.31 -2.12 0.82
C ALA A 15 -32.11 -0.61 1.00
N CYS A 16 -32.07 -0.15 2.25
CA CYS A 16 -31.52 1.16 2.58
C CYS A 16 -30.06 1.18 2.13
N VAL A 17 -29.78 1.86 1.02
CA VAL A 17 -28.43 2.33 0.69
C VAL A 17 -28.12 3.43 1.71
N ALA A 18 -27.72 3.03 2.91
CA ALA A 18 -27.17 3.94 3.88
C ALA A 18 -25.85 4.45 3.29
N GLY A 19 -25.85 5.69 2.81
CA GLY A 19 -24.62 6.44 2.64
C GLY A 19 -23.94 6.45 3.99
N ALA A 20 -22.88 5.67 4.13
CA ALA A 20 -22.10 5.61 5.36
C ALA A 20 -21.56 7.02 5.61
N ALA A 21 -22.20 7.73 6.53
CA ALA A 21 -21.68 8.98 7.06
C ALA A 21 -20.30 8.65 7.63
N VAL A 22 -19.28 9.31 7.07
CA VAL A 22 -17.88 9.12 7.45
C VAL A 22 -17.76 9.44 8.93
N ALA A 23 -17.56 8.43 9.77
CA ALA A 23 -17.43 8.61 11.21
C ALA A 23 -16.22 9.50 11.51
N ALA A 24 -16.34 10.38 12.52
CA ALA A 24 -15.39 11.44 12.84
C ALA A 24 -13.99 10.97 13.30
N ASP A 25 -13.79 9.66 13.50
CA ASP A 25 -12.46 9.06 13.69
C ASP A 25 -11.98 8.43 12.38
N THR A 26 -11.18 9.17 11.62
CA THR A 26 -10.71 8.79 10.28
C THR A 26 -9.25 8.36 10.35
N SER A 27 -9.04 7.18 10.93
CA SER A 27 -7.75 6.49 10.82
C SER A 27 -7.43 6.19 9.34
N LEU A 28 -6.14 6.07 8.99
CA LEU A 28 -5.74 5.66 7.64
C LEU A 28 -6.42 4.34 7.24
N GLU A 29 -6.48 3.38 8.16
CA GLU A 29 -7.09 2.07 7.94
C GLU A 29 -8.58 2.19 7.60
N THR A 30 -9.32 3.04 8.32
CA THR A 30 -10.74 3.28 8.10
C THR A 30 -10.99 3.86 6.71
N VAL A 31 -10.22 4.89 6.31
CA VAL A 31 -10.40 5.53 5.01
C VAL A 31 -9.99 4.59 3.88
N LEU A 32 -8.89 3.83 4.03
CA LEU A 32 -8.48 2.82 3.07
C LEU A 32 -9.53 1.72 2.92
N ALA A 33 -10.10 1.21 4.02
CA ALA A 33 -11.16 0.22 3.98
C ALA A 33 -12.40 0.76 3.26
N GLN A 34 -12.82 2.00 3.53
CA GLN A 34 -13.95 2.62 2.86
C GLN A 34 -13.67 2.87 1.37
N ALA A 35 -12.46 3.32 1.02
CA ALA A 35 -12.02 3.50 -0.36
C ALA A 35 -12.03 2.17 -1.12
N SER A 36 -11.65 1.07 -0.46
CA SER A 36 -11.65 -0.28 -1.01
C SER A 36 -13.06 -0.77 -1.39
N VAL A 37 -14.05 -0.44 -0.56
CA VAL A 37 -15.47 -0.74 -0.83
C VAL A 37 -16.00 0.18 -1.93
N THR A 38 -15.67 1.46 -1.86
CA THR A 38 -16.14 2.48 -2.80
C THR A 38 -15.61 2.20 -4.22
N SER A 39 -14.33 1.84 -4.35
CA SER A 39 -13.68 1.52 -5.64
C SER A 39 -14.31 0.31 -6.35
N ALA A 40 -14.95 -0.60 -5.60
CA ALA A 40 -15.66 -1.74 -6.16
C ALA A 40 -17.02 -1.38 -6.79
N THR A 41 -17.62 -0.25 -6.40
CA THR A 41 -18.93 0.20 -6.90
C THR A 41 -18.84 0.75 -8.34
N THR A 42 -19.96 0.75 -9.08
CA THR A 42 -20.02 1.34 -10.43
C THR A 42 -19.63 2.82 -10.44
N LEU A 43 -20.17 3.59 -9.48
CA LEU A 43 -19.86 5.02 -9.35
C LEU A 43 -18.37 5.24 -9.02
N GLY A 44 -17.84 4.44 -8.09
CA GLY A 44 -16.42 4.52 -7.74
C GLY A 44 -15.49 4.13 -8.87
N LYS A 45 -15.83 3.13 -9.68
CA LYS A 45 -15.06 2.79 -10.89
C LYS A 45 -15.02 3.95 -11.88
N GLN A 46 -16.16 4.61 -12.12
CA GLN A 46 -16.22 5.76 -13.03
C GLN A 46 -15.40 6.94 -12.50
N TYR A 47 -15.55 7.28 -11.23
CA TYR A 47 -14.82 8.39 -10.63
C TYR A 47 -13.31 8.11 -10.54
N ASN A 48 -12.93 6.89 -10.13
CA ASN A 48 -11.53 6.48 -10.09
C ASN A 48 -10.90 6.43 -11.48
N ALA A 49 -11.64 6.10 -12.54
CA ALA A 49 -11.12 6.16 -13.90
C ALA A 49 -10.71 7.59 -14.28
N VAL A 50 -11.49 8.59 -13.88
CA VAL A 50 -11.14 10.01 -14.09
C VAL A 50 -9.92 10.40 -13.25
N LEU A 51 -9.90 10.02 -11.96
CA LEU A 51 -8.76 10.27 -11.09
C LEU A 51 -7.47 9.66 -11.65
N TYR A 52 -7.46 8.36 -11.95
CA TYR A 52 -6.26 7.65 -12.41
C TYR A 52 -5.82 8.01 -13.84
N ALA A 53 -6.71 8.61 -14.65
CA ALA A 53 -6.35 9.11 -15.98
C ALA A 53 -5.51 10.40 -15.95
N GLY A 54 -5.21 10.96 -14.77
CA GLY A 54 -4.36 12.14 -14.64
C GLY A 54 -5.09 13.40 -14.17
N ALA A 55 -6.42 13.36 -14.02
CA ALA A 55 -7.20 14.54 -13.62
C ALA A 55 -6.76 15.02 -12.23
N GLY A 56 -6.17 16.22 -12.17
CA GLY A 56 -5.62 16.78 -10.94
C GLY A 56 -4.28 16.16 -10.53
N MET A 57 -3.54 15.56 -11.47
CA MET A 57 -2.27 14.86 -11.22
C MET A 57 -1.13 15.24 -12.18
N ASP A 58 -1.33 16.27 -13.02
CA ASP A 58 -0.39 16.69 -14.06
C ASP A 58 0.99 17.12 -13.51
N ASN A 59 1.06 17.51 -12.22
CA ASN A 59 2.28 18.00 -11.58
C ASN A 59 2.78 17.08 -10.45
N THR A 60 2.29 15.84 -10.37
CA THR A 60 2.62 14.91 -9.25
C THR A 60 4.12 14.71 -9.08
N LYS A 61 4.87 14.52 -10.18
CA LYS A 61 6.33 14.40 -10.10
C LYS A 61 7.02 15.68 -9.62
N ALA A 62 6.55 16.85 -10.04
CA ALA A 62 7.10 18.12 -9.57
C ALA A 62 6.88 18.31 -8.06
N MET A 63 5.70 17.94 -7.54
CA MET A 63 5.44 17.98 -6.09
C MET A 63 6.29 16.97 -5.31
N ILE A 64 6.52 15.78 -5.85
CA ILE A 64 7.44 14.79 -5.27
C ILE A 64 8.85 15.40 -5.15
N ASN A 65 9.34 16.04 -6.21
CA ASN A 65 10.67 16.66 -6.21
C ASN A 65 10.79 17.79 -5.18
N LEU A 66 9.72 18.55 -4.92
CA LEU A 66 9.69 19.56 -3.86
C LEU A 66 9.83 18.97 -2.44
N CYS A 67 9.63 17.66 -2.29
CA CYS A 67 9.79 16.95 -1.02
C CYS A 67 11.16 16.27 -0.87
N ALA A 68 12.08 16.40 -1.84
CA ALA A 68 13.40 15.77 -1.80
C ALA A 68 14.24 16.15 -0.57
N ALA A 69 13.99 17.33 0.02
CA ALA A 69 14.63 17.77 1.27
C ALA A 69 14.31 16.89 2.49
N PHE A 70 13.32 16.00 2.41
CA PHE A 70 12.93 15.06 3.46
C PHE A 70 13.55 13.67 3.31
N ASP A 71 14.64 13.57 2.52
CA ASP A 71 15.43 12.36 2.32
C ASP A 71 14.56 11.16 1.89
N PRO A 72 14.08 11.14 0.63
CA PRO A 72 13.23 10.06 0.13
C PRO A 72 13.97 8.72 0.32
N PRO A 73 13.36 7.74 1.01
CA PRO A 73 14.03 6.46 1.23
C PRO A 73 14.34 5.77 -0.09
N GLU A 74 15.58 5.32 -0.28
CA GLU A 74 16.01 4.58 -1.48
C GLU A 74 15.16 3.32 -1.71
N ASP A 75 14.65 2.75 -0.62
CA ASP A 75 13.91 1.49 -0.59
C ASP A 75 12.38 1.71 -0.76
N MET A 76 11.96 2.86 -1.33
CA MET A 76 10.56 3.26 -1.51
C MET A 76 10.19 3.43 -2.98
N ASP A 77 9.46 2.45 -3.52
CA ASP A 77 8.95 2.47 -4.89
C ASP A 77 7.63 3.26 -5.01
N GLY A 78 6.82 3.27 -3.94
CA GLY A 78 5.49 3.86 -3.98
C GLY A 78 4.96 4.29 -2.63
N LEU A 79 3.97 5.19 -2.67
CA LEU A 79 3.21 5.62 -1.50
C LEU A 79 1.72 5.58 -1.80
N VAL A 80 0.91 5.19 -0.81
CA VAL A 80 -0.55 5.23 -0.91
C VAL A 80 -1.07 6.44 -0.15
N VAL A 81 -1.67 7.38 -0.86
CA VAL A 81 -2.38 8.52 -0.26
C VAL A 81 -3.86 8.20 -0.20
N SER A 82 -4.47 8.39 0.97
CA SER A 82 -5.91 8.20 1.18
C SER A 82 -6.53 9.44 1.77
N GLY A 83 -7.80 9.68 1.48
CA GLY A 83 -8.54 10.83 1.97
C GLY A 83 -10.00 10.78 1.57
N VAL A 84 -10.76 11.76 2.03
CA VAL A 84 -12.19 11.88 1.75
C VAL A 84 -12.40 13.13 0.91
N VAL A 85 -12.90 12.95 -0.30
CA VAL A 85 -13.32 14.04 -1.19
C VAL A 85 -14.72 14.48 -0.79
N TYR A 86 -14.95 15.79 -0.71
CA TYR A 86 -16.23 16.42 -0.44
C TYR A 86 -16.73 17.20 -1.67
N PRO A 87 -18.01 17.60 -1.70
CA PRO A 87 -18.54 18.47 -2.75
C PRO A 87 -17.64 19.69 -3.00
N GLY A 88 -17.41 20.01 -4.28
CA GLY A 88 -16.43 21.03 -4.69
C GLY A 88 -15.00 20.54 -4.85
N GLY A 89 -14.72 19.24 -4.69
CA GLY A 89 -13.38 18.67 -4.92
C GLY A 89 -12.41 18.88 -3.75
N VAL A 90 -12.92 19.23 -2.57
CA VAL A 90 -12.08 19.47 -1.39
C VAL A 90 -11.74 18.13 -0.72
N VAL A 91 -10.46 17.86 -0.50
CA VAL A 91 -9.99 16.66 0.20
C VAL A 91 -9.73 16.95 1.67
N ARG A 92 -10.26 16.10 2.56
CA ARG A 92 -9.97 16.12 4.00
C ARG A 92 -9.49 14.76 4.47
N HIS A 93 -9.00 14.72 5.71
CA HIS A 93 -8.53 13.48 6.34
C HIS A 93 -7.45 12.74 5.54
N ALA A 94 -6.60 13.52 4.86
CA ALA A 94 -5.46 13.02 4.12
C ALA A 94 -4.53 12.22 5.03
N ARG A 95 -4.18 11.02 4.60
CA ARG A 95 -3.22 10.12 5.25
C ARG A 95 -2.36 9.46 4.18
N VAL A 96 -1.22 8.93 4.59
CA VAL A 96 -0.28 8.29 3.68
C VAL A 96 0.36 7.07 4.34
N MET A 97 0.65 6.05 3.53
CA MET A 97 1.55 4.97 3.91
C MET A 97 2.59 4.74 2.81
N PRO A 98 3.84 4.40 3.17
CA PRO A 98 4.38 4.38 4.54
C PRO A 98 4.43 5.78 5.18
N ASP A 99 4.39 5.85 6.52
CA ASP A 99 4.39 7.12 7.25
C ASP A 99 5.81 7.68 7.46
N THR A 100 6.43 8.15 6.38
CA THR A 100 7.75 8.80 6.40
C THR A 100 7.64 10.32 6.28
N PRO A 101 8.65 11.09 6.72
CA PRO A 101 8.66 12.56 6.51
C PRO A 101 8.45 12.96 5.05
N PHE A 102 9.11 12.25 4.12
CA PHE A 102 8.94 12.41 2.69
C PHE A 102 7.50 12.14 2.24
N ALA A 103 6.93 10.99 2.61
CA ALA A 103 5.57 10.63 2.21
C ALA A 103 4.52 11.61 2.76
N ARG A 104 4.67 12.08 4.00
CA ARG A 104 3.81 13.12 4.59
C ARG A 104 3.90 14.44 3.83
N CYS A 105 5.09 14.83 3.39
CA CYS A 105 5.30 16.02 2.56
C CYS A 105 4.54 15.90 1.23
N VAL A 106 4.66 14.75 0.55
CA VAL A 106 3.97 14.47 -0.72
C VAL A 106 2.46 14.52 -0.51
N ALA A 107 1.94 13.83 0.49
CA ALA A 107 0.50 13.77 0.77
C ALA A 107 -0.12 15.15 1.05
N ARG A 108 0.57 16.01 1.82
CA ARG A 108 0.10 17.39 2.10
C ARG A 108 -0.03 18.24 0.84
N ARG A 109 0.92 18.12 -0.09
CA ARG A 109 0.87 18.82 -1.38
C ARG A 109 -0.20 18.20 -2.28
N PHE A 110 -0.30 16.88 -2.29
CA PHE A 110 -1.25 16.15 -3.09
C PHE A 110 -2.71 16.57 -2.79
N VAL A 111 -3.07 16.71 -1.51
CA VAL A 111 -4.43 17.13 -1.12
C VAL A 111 -4.72 18.62 -1.30
N SER A 112 -3.73 19.41 -1.71
CA SER A 112 -3.93 20.81 -2.11
C SER A 112 -4.26 20.97 -3.60
N GLN A 113 -4.27 19.88 -4.37
CA GLN A 113 -4.62 19.89 -5.78
C GLN A 113 -6.14 20.00 -6.01
N SER A 114 -6.52 20.41 -7.22
CA SER A 114 -7.91 20.42 -7.66
C SER A 114 -8.35 19.01 -8.05
N PHE A 115 -9.18 18.39 -7.22
CA PHE A 115 -9.80 17.11 -7.54
C PHE A 115 -11.04 17.31 -8.40
N PRO A 116 -11.36 16.34 -9.28
CA PRO A 116 -12.62 16.38 -10.01
C PRO A 116 -13.81 16.50 -9.04
N PRO A 117 -14.84 17.28 -9.37
CA PRO A 117 -16.01 17.39 -8.52
C PRO A 117 -16.74 16.05 -8.43
N LEU A 118 -17.31 15.76 -7.25
CA LEU A 118 -18.15 14.58 -7.08
C LEU A 118 -19.45 14.70 -7.88
N PRO A 119 -20.01 13.57 -8.37
CA PRO A 119 -21.39 13.52 -8.83
C PRO A 119 -22.32 14.07 -7.74
N VAL A 120 -23.31 14.88 -8.12
CA VAL A 120 -24.20 15.63 -7.20
C VAL A 120 -24.92 14.78 -6.15
N SER A 121 -25.02 13.47 -6.36
CA SER A 121 -25.65 12.51 -5.45
C SER A 121 -24.74 11.97 -4.35
N ALA A 122 -23.42 12.21 -4.40
CA ALA A 122 -22.47 11.68 -3.43
C ALA A 122 -22.10 12.74 -2.36
N PRO A 123 -22.45 12.53 -1.07
CA PRO A 123 -22.12 13.49 -0.01
C PRO A 123 -20.63 13.52 0.32
N SER A 124 -19.91 12.42 0.07
CA SER A 124 -18.45 12.31 0.15
C SER A 124 -17.96 11.08 -0.60
N PHE A 125 -16.67 11.01 -0.88
CA PHE A 125 -16.03 9.88 -1.55
C PHE A 125 -14.69 9.55 -0.89
N ALA A 126 -14.57 8.37 -0.29
CA ALA A 126 -13.29 7.89 0.20
C ALA A 126 -12.44 7.41 -0.98
N MET A 127 -11.24 7.97 -1.12
CA MET A 127 -10.29 7.60 -2.17
C MET A 127 -9.01 7.04 -1.56
N ALA A 128 -8.31 6.25 -2.38
CA ALA A 128 -6.96 5.81 -2.12
C ALA A 128 -6.23 5.76 -3.47
N LEU A 129 -5.01 6.28 -3.51
CA LEU A 129 -4.22 6.39 -4.73
C LEU A 129 -2.82 5.85 -4.45
N LEU A 130 -2.36 4.88 -5.23
CA LEU A 130 -0.96 4.49 -5.24
C LEU A 130 -0.21 5.41 -6.19
N ILE A 131 0.72 6.18 -5.64
CA ILE A 131 1.62 7.05 -6.38
C ILE A 131 2.99 6.38 -6.48
N ASP A 132 3.44 6.17 -7.71
CA ASP A 132 4.80 5.72 -8.02
C ASP A 132 5.78 6.87 -7.78
N VAL A 133 6.81 6.66 -6.95
CA VAL A 133 7.73 7.73 -6.53
C VAL A 133 8.63 8.18 -7.68
N ALA A 134 8.99 7.26 -8.57
CA ALA A 134 9.88 7.51 -9.69
C ALA A 134 9.21 8.34 -10.79
N THR A 135 7.95 8.05 -11.12
CA THR A 135 7.21 8.64 -12.24
C THR A 135 6.19 9.69 -11.80
N GLY A 136 5.71 9.62 -10.55
CA GLY A 136 4.57 10.39 -10.07
C GLY A 136 3.23 9.90 -10.64
N HIS A 137 3.19 8.77 -11.34
CA HIS A 137 1.95 8.21 -11.85
C HIS A 137 1.09 7.68 -10.70
N ALA A 138 -0.20 8.05 -10.68
CA ALA A 138 -1.14 7.51 -9.71
C ALA A 138 -2.01 6.42 -10.34
N SER A 139 -2.25 5.37 -9.56
CA SER A 139 -3.01 4.19 -9.97
C SER A 139 -3.83 3.62 -8.81
N ASP A 140 -4.61 2.57 -9.09
CA ASP A 140 -5.34 1.85 -8.07
C ASP A 140 -4.38 1.15 -7.08
N PRO A 141 -4.43 1.50 -5.77
CA PRO A 141 -3.60 0.84 -4.77
C PRO A 141 -4.06 -0.60 -4.50
N PHE A 142 -5.29 -0.94 -4.84
CA PHE A 142 -5.90 -2.21 -4.49
C PHE A 142 -5.62 -3.28 -5.54
N THR A 143 -4.96 -4.36 -5.12
CA THR A 143 -4.77 -5.52 -5.97
C THR A 143 -6.08 -6.31 -6.05
N SER A 144 -6.66 -6.37 -7.25
CA SER A 144 -7.85 -7.18 -7.53
C SER A 144 -7.46 -8.58 -8.00
N PHE A 145 -7.95 -9.59 -7.28
CA PHE A 145 -7.76 -11.00 -7.63
C PHE A 145 -8.94 -11.49 -8.46
N THR A 146 -8.86 -11.34 -9.79
CA THR A 146 -9.80 -12.00 -10.70
C THR A 146 -9.35 -13.42 -11.02
N GLN A 147 -10.29 -14.30 -11.37
CA GLN A 147 -10.02 -15.71 -11.66
C GLN A 147 -9.03 -15.91 -12.82
N LYS A 148 -8.96 -14.97 -13.77
CA LYS A 148 -8.12 -15.05 -14.98
C LYS A 148 -6.68 -14.54 -14.79
N GLY A 149 -6.38 -13.81 -13.71
CA GLY A 149 -5.10 -13.08 -13.52
C GLY A 149 -4.46 -13.27 -12.14
N SER A 150 -4.76 -14.37 -11.45
CA SER A 150 -4.36 -14.57 -10.05
C SER A 150 -2.85 -14.55 -9.81
N ARG A 151 -2.03 -15.09 -10.73
CA ARG A 151 -0.57 -15.09 -10.60
C ARG A 151 0.02 -13.68 -10.68
N GLU A 152 -0.36 -12.91 -11.69
CA GLU A 152 0.10 -11.52 -11.86
C GLU A 152 -0.31 -10.64 -10.66
N ALA A 153 -1.54 -10.81 -10.17
CA ALA A 153 -2.01 -10.14 -8.97
C ALA A 153 -1.17 -10.50 -7.74
N ILE A 154 -0.83 -11.77 -7.55
CA ILE A 154 0.06 -12.20 -6.44
C ILE A 154 1.45 -11.59 -6.58
N THR A 155 2.03 -11.57 -7.79
CA THR A 155 3.34 -10.95 -8.03
C THR A 155 3.33 -9.46 -7.70
N LYS A 156 2.34 -8.72 -8.22
CA LYS A 156 2.19 -7.28 -7.93
C LYS A 156 2.00 -7.01 -6.44
N ALA A 157 1.16 -7.79 -5.76
CA ALA A 157 0.90 -7.60 -4.34
C ALA A 157 2.09 -7.97 -3.44
N SER A 158 2.90 -8.95 -3.86
CA SER A 158 4.07 -9.43 -3.10
C SER A 158 5.30 -8.53 -3.26
N ALA A 159 5.27 -7.58 -4.21
CA ALA A 159 6.30 -6.55 -4.31
C ALA A 159 6.04 -5.47 -3.25
N PRO A 160 7.00 -5.19 -2.35
CA PRO A 160 6.84 -4.14 -1.35
C PRO A 160 6.85 -2.76 -2.01
N LEU A 161 6.02 -1.85 -1.52
CA LEU A 161 6.06 -0.42 -1.83
C LEU A 161 7.17 0.30 -1.06
N TYR A 162 7.50 -0.23 0.12
CA TYR A 162 8.56 0.26 0.99
C TYR A 162 9.13 -0.91 1.78
N ALA A 163 10.43 -1.18 1.62
CA ALA A 163 11.11 -2.29 2.26
C ALA A 163 12.47 -1.85 2.80
N PRO A 164 12.50 -1.08 3.90
CA PRO A 164 13.75 -0.61 4.48
C PRO A 164 14.69 -1.77 4.77
N ARG A 165 15.95 -1.63 4.38
CA ARG A 165 16.97 -2.66 4.64
C ARG A 165 17.11 -2.91 6.15
N PRO A 166 17.35 -4.16 6.57
CA PRO A 166 17.67 -4.45 7.96
C PRO A 166 18.93 -3.75 8.43
N VAL A 167 18.87 -3.22 9.66
CA VAL A 167 20.04 -2.63 10.30
C VAL A 167 21.01 -3.75 10.69
N TYR A 168 22.23 -3.71 10.15
CA TYR A 168 23.28 -4.67 10.50
C TYR A 168 23.72 -4.46 11.96
N PRO A 169 23.56 -5.45 12.86
CA PRO A 169 23.99 -5.30 14.24
C PRO A 169 25.50 -5.06 14.32
N LYS A 170 25.93 -3.99 15.02
CA LYS A 170 27.35 -3.61 15.13
C LYS A 170 28.24 -4.75 15.64
N THR A 171 27.74 -5.54 16.60
CA THR A 171 28.48 -6.69 17.13
C THR A 171 28.65 -7.80 16.10
N ALA A 172 27.63 -8.05 15.27
CA ALA A 172 27.73 -9.01 14.17
C ALA A 172 28.72 -8.55 13.09
N VAL A 173 28.80 -7.25 12.82
CA VAL A 173 29.84 -6.68 11.93
C VAL A 173 31.24 -6.91 12.50
N THR A 174 31.46 -6.61 13.79
CA THR A 174 32.76 -6.81 14.46
C THR A 174 33.20 -8.28 14.41
N ASP A 175 32.25 -9.21 14.63
CA ASP A 175 32.51 -10.64 14.61
C ASP A 175 32.56 -11.22 13.18
N ARG A 176 32.41 -10.36 12.17
CA ARG A 176 32.29 -10.73 10.76
C ARG A 176 31.22 -11.77 10.46
N ALA A 177 30.15 -11.81 11.25
CA ALA A 177 29.04 -12.74 11.06
C ALA A 177 28.24 -12.35 9.82
N THR A 178 28.08 -13.29 8.88
CA THR A 178 27.27 -13.16 7.65
C THR A 178 26.25 -14.27 7.58
N GLY A 179 25.20 -14.12 6.78
CA GLY A 179 24.28 -15.21 6.55
C GLY A 179 23.03 -14.80 5.79
N LYS A 180 22.20 -15.80 5.48
CA LYS A 180 20.94 -15.62 4.76
C LYS A 180 19.79 -16.15 5.61
N THR A 181 18.84 -15.26 5.90
CA THR A 181 17.61 -15.57 6.64
C THR A 181 16.46 -15.66 5.65
N MET A 182 15.57 -16.63 5.84
CA MET A 182 14.28 -16.67 5.14
C MET A 182 13.18 -16.21 6.09
N VAL A 183 12.47 -15.15 5.73
CA VAL A 183 11.34 -14.61 6.50
C VAL A 183 10.03 -14.89 5.77
N LEU A 184 9.05 -15.42 6.49
CA LEU A 184 7.67 -15.52 6.05
C LEU A 184 6.89 -14.32 6.57
N ILE A 185 6.34 -13.51 5.66
CA ILE A 185 5.54 -12.33 5.98
C ILE A 185 4.10 -12.58 5.56
N VAL A 186 3.13 -12.35 6.45
CA VAL A 186 1.70 -12.37 6.15
C VAL A 186 1.15 -10.96 6.24
N PHE A 187 0.54 -10.47 5.16
CA PHE A 187 -0.09 -9.15 5.10
C PHE A 187 -1.50 -9.25 4.52
N GLY A 188 -2.32 -8.22 4.73
CA GLY A 188 -3.74 -8.24 4.38
C GLY A 188 -4.20 -7.00 3.63
N ASN A 189 -5.47 -6.64 3.86
CA ASN A 189 -6.20 -5.60 3.13
C ASN A 189 -5.51 -4.23 3.05
N LEU A 190 -4.57 -3.93 3.96
CA LEU A 190 -3.89 -2.64 4.03
C LEU A 190 -2.41 -2.73 3.58
N GLY A 191 -1.93 -3.91 3.19
CA GLY A 191 -0.54 -4.11 2.79
C GLY A 191 0.46 -4.06 3.96
N THR A 192 0.02 -3.79 5.18
CA THR A 192 0.86 -3.85 6.38
C THR A 192 1.03 -5.31 6.86
N PRO A 193 2.25 -5.70 7.28
CA PRO A 193 2.50 -6.99 7.91
C PRO A 193 1.61 -7.20 9.14
N THR A 194 1.00 -8.38 9.21
CA THR A 194 0.15 -8.84 10.33
C THR A 194 0.79 -10.00 11.10
N ASP A 195 1.71 -10.72 10.46
CA ASP A 195 2.50 -11.79 11.07
C ASP A 195 3.85 -11.87 10.33
N VAL A 196 4.95 -12.00 11.07
CA VAL A 196 6.31 -12.06 10.53
C VAL A 196 7.06 -13.15 11.27
N LYS A 197 7.48 -14.18 10.56
CA LYS A 197 8.07 -15.39 11.14
C LYS A 197 9.41 -15.73 10.48
N LEU A 198 10.33 -16.21 11.30
CA LEU A 198 11.57 -16.81 10.81
C LEU A 198 11.23 -18.20 10.27
N GLU A 199 11.48 -18.43 8.99
CA GLU A 199 11.33 -19.75 8.36
C GLU A 199 12.67 -20.49 8.31
N THR A 200 13.76 -19.77 8.06
CA THR A 200 15.12 -20.32 8.10
C THR A 200 16.08 -19.30 8.70
N SER A 201 16.84 -19.73 9.71
CA SER A 201 17.85 -18.92 10.38
C SER A 201 19.08 -18.73 9.50
N SER A 202 19.73 -17.58 9.66
CA SER A 202 21.06 -17.28 9.10
C SER A 202 22.20 -18.02 9.80
N GLY A 203 21.93 -18.62 10.97
CA GLY A 203 22.94 -19.17 11.88
C GLY A 203 23.43 -18.19 12.94
N ASP A 204 23.07 -16.90 12.86
CA ASP A 204 23.34 -15.89 13.89
C ASP A 204 22.02 -15.25 14.38
N PRO A 205 21.64 -15.42 15.65
CA PRO A 205 20.40 -14.87 16.20
C PRO A 205 20.27 -13.34 16.09
N ARG A 206 21.38 -12.61 16.03
CA ARG A 206 21.38 -11.14 15.91
C ARG A 206 20.94 -10.71 14.51
N LEU A 207 21.43 -11.43 13.49
CA LEU A 207 21.04 -11.21 12.10
C LEU A 207 19.57 -11.59 11.89
N ASP A 208 19.13 -12.70 12.48
CA ASP A 208 17.73 -13.13 12.44
C ASP A 208 16.80 -12.08 13.06
N SER A 209 17.15 -11.55 14.25
CA SER A 209 16.36 -10.49 14.90
C SER A 209 16.28 -9.25 14.02
N ALA A 210 17.40 -8.79 13.47
CA ALA A 210 17.44 -7.63 12.59
C ALA A 210 16.57 -7.81 11.34
N ALA A 211 16.60 -9.00 10.73
CA ALA A 211 15.76 -9.34 9.58
C ALA A 211 14.27 -9.28 9.91
N LEU A 212 13.86 -9.87 11.04
CA LEU A 212 12.47 -9.84 11.50
C LEU A 212 12.01 -8.43 11.85
N ASP A 213 12.87 -7.64 12.50
CA ASP A 213 12.57 -6.24 12.86
C ASP A 213 12.35 -5.39 11.62
N ALA A 214 13.18 -5.53 10.59
CA ALA A 214 13.00 -4.83 9.33
C ALA A 214 11.69 -5.22 8.64
N ALA A 215 11.45 -6.53 8.48
CA ALA A 215 10.29 -7.08 7.79
C ALA A 215 8.95 -6.67 8.42
N ARG A 216 8.92 -6.37 9.74
CA ARG A 216 7.74 -5.82 10.43
C ARG A 216 7.34 -4.43 9.95
N HIS A 217 8.27 -3.65 9.41
CA HIS A 217 8.06 -2.26 8.98
C HIS A 217 7.89 -2.13 7.46
N TRP A 218 7.96 -3.23 6.72
CA TRP A 218 7.73 -3.21 5.29
C TRP A 218 6.27 -2.90 4.98
N VAL A 219 6.01 -2.32 3.81
CA VAL A 219 4.66 -2.00 3.35
C VAL A 219 4.48 -2.57 1.96
N PHE A 220 3.42 -3.35 1.76
CA PHE A 220 3.05 -3.98 0.50
C PHE A 220 1.84 -3.27 -0.12
N ARG A 221 1.47 -3.68 -1.33
CA ARG A 221 0.21 -3.22 -1.94
C ARG A 221 -0.99 -3.86 -1.21
N PRO A 222 -2.02 -3.09 -0.86
CA PRO A 222 -3.31 -3.60 -0.40
C PRO A 222 -3.88 -4.75 -1.25
N THR A 223 -4.37 -5.80 -0.58
CA THR A 223 -4.99 -6.97 -1.22
C THR A 223 -6.43 -7.09 -0.78
N LEU A 224 -7.37 -6.64 -1.62
CA LEU A 224 -8.80 -6.57 -1.27
C LEU A 224 -9.33 -7.90 -0.73
N GLY A 225 -9.74 -7.91 0.53
CA GLY A 225 -10.41 -9.05 1.18
C GLY A 225 -9.57 -10.33 1.25
N ARG A 226 -8.26 -10.25 1.00
CA ARG A 226 -7.39 -11.43 0.91
C ARG A 226 -6.11 -11.20 1.70
N ARG A 227 -5.75 -12.15 2.56
CA ARG A 227 -4.40 -12.21 3.15
C ARG A 227 -3.46 -12.94 2.21
N LEU A 228 -2.25 -12.42 2.03
CA LEU A 228 -1.18 -13.06 1.29
C LEU A 228 -0.03 -13.39 2.23
N SER A 229 0.73 -14.41 1.86
CA SER A 229 2.01 -14.73 2.48
C SER A 229 3.11 -14.72 1.43
N VAL A 230 4.23 -14.09 1.77
CA VAL A 230 5.42 -14.00 0.92
C VAL A 230 6.64 -14.47 1.71
N ARG A 231 7.51 -15.22 1.03
CA ARG A 231 8.81 -15.64 1.56
C ARG A 231 9.86 -14.70 1.01
N VAL A 232 10.64 -14.09 1.89
CA VAL A 232 11.66 -13.13 1.49
C VAL A 232 13.02 -13.56 2.01
N PRO A 233 13.99 -13.78 1.11
CA PRO A 233 15.37 -13.95 1.51
C PRO A 233 16.00 -12.62 1.91
N ILE A 234 16.53 -12.54 3.12
CA ILE A 234 17.33 -11.41 3.59
C ILE A 234 18.76 -11.89 3.74
N THR A 235 19.68 -11.23 3.02
CA THR A 235 21.10 -11.60 3.02
C THR A 235 21.92 -10.52 3.72
N PHE A 236 22.67 -10.91 4.74
CA PHE A 236 23.69 -10.10 5.39
C PHE A 236 25.04 -10.51 4.82
N ALA A 237 25.57 -9.67 3.94
CA ALA A 237 26.91 -9.80 3.41
C ALA A 237 27.74 -8.63 3.91
N LEU A 238 28.96 -8.92 4.36
CA LEU A 238 29.97 -7.89 4.54
C LEU A 238 30.51 -7.56 3.15
N GLN A 239 30.72 -6.29 2.85
CA GLN A 239 31.55 -5.92 1.72
C GLN A 239 32.99 -6.31 2.05
N THR A 240 33.32 -7.59 1.83
CA THR A 240 34.70 -8.06 1.84
C THR A 240 35.30 -7.73 0.49
N ASP A 241 36.30 -6.85 0.52
CA ASP A 241 37.31 -6.59 -0.51
C ASP A 241 36.88 -5.64 -1.65
N CYS A 242 36.98 -4.32 -1.41
CA CYS A 242 37.35 -3.43 -2.51
C CYS A 242 38.82 -3.69 -2.86
N GLY A 243 39.05 -4.65 -3.75
CA GLY A 243 40.30 -4.75 -4.49
C GLY A 243 40.35 -3.63 -5.53
N THR A 244 41.04 -2.53 -5.22
CA THR A 244 41.55 -1.44 -6.09
C THR A 244 40.70 -0.84 -7.23
N ASP A 245 39.43 -1.21 -7.41
CA ASP A 245 38.56 -0.59 -8.43
C ASP A 245 37.10 -0.56 -7.97
N CYS A 246 36.80 0.36 -7.05
CA CYS A 246 35.43 0.70 -6.65
C CYS A 246 34.79 1.72 -7.62
N THR A 247 34.95 1.53 -8.93
CA THR A 247 34.26 2.32 -9.95
C THR A 247 33.72 1.45 -11.08
N ARG A 248 32.65 0.68 -10.84
CA ARG A 248 31.59 0.39 -11.83
C ARG A 248 30.40 -0.39 -11.25
N SER A 249 29.26 0.30 -11.28
CA SER A 249 27.88 -0.18 -11.52
C SER A 249 27.46 -1.52 -10.92
N TRP A 250 26.58 -1.44 -9.91
CA TRP A 250 25.62 -2.47 -9.55
C TRP A 250 24.71 -2.81 -10.75
N THR A 251 24.56 -4.10 -11.08
CA THR A 251 23.49 -4.65 -11.92
C THR A 251 22.62 -5.60 -11.09
N PRO A 252 21.28 -5.47 -11.12
CA PRO A 252 20.40 -6.41 -10.45
C PRO A 252 20.50 -7.80 -11.10
N ALA A 253 20.42 -8.84 -10.27
CA ALA A 253 20.48 -10.24 -10.67
C ALA A 253 19.33 -10.61 -11.60
N ASP A 254 19.67 -11.18 -12.75
CA ASP A 254 18.74 -11.86 -13.66
C ASP A 254 18.13 -13.11 -13.01
N ASP A 255 16.86 -13.34 -13.36
CA ASP A 255 16.08 -14.55 -13.12
C ASP A 255 16.77 -15.81 -13.68
N GLN A 256 16.85 -16.85 -12.85
CA GLN A 256 16.76 -18.25 -13.30
C GLN A 256 15.73 -18.99 -12.45
#